data_AF-A0A7V9L768-F1
#
_entry.id   AF-A0A7V9L768-F1
#
_cell.length_a   1.000
_cell.length_b   1.000
_cell.length_c   1.000
_cell.angle_alpha   90.00
_cell.angle_beta   90.00
_cell.angle_gamma   90.00
#
_symmetry.space_group_name_H-M   'P 1'
#
loop_
_entity.id
_entity.type
_entity.pdbx_description
1 polymer ?
#
loop_
_entity_poly.entity_id
_entity_poly.type
_entity_poly.pdbx_seq_one_letter_code
_entity_poly.pdbx_strand_id
1 'polypeptide(L)'
;MRALGLVLLAACSGNEPPSSPTGDSPATSDGPAPGDGPSGGLVPGTVAVTWMHGSANCNGNADPELQVHAYNATTHILRQNKCDTFEAPFLFVLVGTQRALLLDSGATMTTTARTTVRGLIGSLPLTVAHSHAHG
;
A
#
# COMPACT_ATOMS: atom_id res chain seq x y z
N MET A 1 -1.83 43.30 -30.42
CA MET A 1 -3.10 43.13 -29.67
C MET A 1 -2.86 42.04 -28.62
N ARG A 2 -2.72 42.41 -27.35
CA ARG A 2 -2.51 41.46 -26.24
C ARG A 2 -3.87 41.09 -25.66
N ALA A 3 -4.25 39.82 -25.76
CA ALA A 3 -5.47 39.30 -25.16
C ALA A 3 -5.29 39.23 -23.63
N LEU A 4 -6.12 39.99 -22.92
CA LEU A 4 -6.24 39.95 -21.47
C LEU A 4 -7.14 38.76 -21.12
N GLY A 5 -6.56 37.68 -20.60
CA GLY A 5 -7.30 36.51 -20.13
C GLY A 5 -7.92 36.79 -18.76
N LEU A 6 -9.25 36.85 -18.72
CA LEU A 6 -10.04 36.98 -17.50
C LEU A 6 -10.05 35.65 -16.75
N VAL A 7 -9.47 35.60 -15.55
CA VAL A 7 -9.54 34.43 -14.64
C VAL A 7 -10.82 34.56 -13.81
N LEU A 8 -11.78 33.65 -14.01
CA LEU A 8 -12.93 33.51 -13.11
C LEU A 8 -12.54 32.65 -11.90
N LEU A 9 -12.52 33.23 -10.70
CA LEU A 9 -12.54 32.47 -9.45
C LEU A 9 -13.99 32.10 -9.14
N ALA A 10 -14.30 30.81 -9.13
CA ALA A 10 -15.55 30.30 -8.56
C ALA A 10 -15.36 30.14 -7.05
N ALA A 11 -16.06 30.95 -6.25
CA ALA A 11 -16.14 30.78 -4.81
C ALA A 11 -17.20 29.72 -4.47
N CYS A 12 -16.82 28.69 -3.70
CA CYS A 12 -17.77 27.75 -3.13
C CYS A 12 -18.39 28.38 -1.88
N SER A 13 -19.67 28.76 -1.94
CA SER A 13 -20.45 29.09 -0.74
C SER A 13 -20.88 27.79 -0.06
N GLY A 14 -20.20 27.41 1.03
CA GLY A 14 -20.62 26.32 1.90
C GLY A 14 -21.58 26.85 2.97
N ASN A 15 -22.78 26.30 3.06
CA ASN A 15 -23.63 26.44 4.24
C ASN A 15 -23.11 25.49 5.34
N GLU A 16 -22.93 25.99 6.56
CA GLU A 16 -22.66 25.15 7.73
C GLU A 16 -23.91 24.32 8.10
N PRO A 17 -23.77 23.00 8.36
CA PRO A 17 -24.86 22.21 8.92
C PRO A 17 -25.02 22.49 10.43
N PRO A 18 -26.24 22.40 10.98
CA PRO A 18 -26.46 22.64 12.40
C PRO A 18 -25.89 21.50 13.26
N SER A 19 -25.16 21.87 14.31
CA SER A 19 -24.69 20.98 15.37
C SER A 19 -25.88 20.40 16.15
N SER A 20 -25.94 19.06 16.25
CA SER A 20 -26.95 18.32 17.03
C SER A 20 -26.58 18.24 18.52
N PRO A 21 -27.57 18.21 19.44
CA PRO A 21 -27.33 18.21 20.88
C PRO A 21 -26.89 16.82 21.39
N THR A 22 -26.05 16.82 22.42
CA THR A 22 -25.63 15.65 23.19
C THR A 22 -26.78 15.10 24.04
N GLY A 23 -27.00 13.79 24.01
CA GLY A 23 -27.95 13.09 24.87
C GLY A 23 -27.53 11.63 25.10
N ASP A 24 -27.50 11.25 26.37
CA ASP A 24 -27.01 9.99 26.96
C ASP A 24 -27.60 8.68 26.39
N SER A 25 -26.78 7.63 26.42
CA SER A 25 -27.13 6.20 26.18
C SER A 25 -27.84 5.58 27.42
N PRO A 26 -28.45 4.36 27.40
CA PRO A 26 -28.12 3.22 26.53
C PRO A 26 -29.26 2.26 26.08
N ALA A 27 -28.83 1.35 25.19
CA ALA A 27 -29.34 0.00 24.89
C ALA A 27 -30.50 -0.15 23.88
N THR A 28 -30.23 -0.74 22.70
CA THR A 28 -30.47 -2.17 22.37
C THR A 28 -30.45 -2.42 20.84
N SER A 29 -29.82 -3.53 20.46
CA SER A 29 -29.97 -4.28 19.20
C SER A 29 -29.86 -3.51 17.87
N ASP A 30 -28.63 -3.32 17.37
CA ASP A 30 -28.40 -3.02 15.96
C ASP A 30 -28.31 -4.33 15.15
N GLY A 31 -29.39 -4.64 14.42
CA GLY A 31 -29.27 -5.45 13.21
C GLY A 31 -28.55 -4.66 12.11
N PRO A 32 -28.02 -5.31 11.06
CA PRO A 32 -27.27 -4.61 10.02
C PRO A 32 -28.19 -3.59 9.33
N ALA A 33 -27.71 -2.35 9.25
CA ALA A 33 -28.38 -1.30 8.48
C ALA A 33 -28.49 -1.71 7.00
N PRO A 34 -29.60 -1.39 6.31
CA PRO A 34 -29.76 -1.73 4.90
C PRO A 34 -28.89 -0.80 4.04
N GLY A 35 -27.65 -1.25 3.80
CA GLY A 35 -26.66 -0.59 2.95
C GLY A 35 -25.51 -1.49 2.49
N ASP A 36 -25.51 -2.77 2.83
CA ASP A 36 -24.43 -3.70 2.50
C ASP A 36 -24.50 -4.14 1.02
N GLY A 37 -23.76 -3.42 0.16
CA GLY A 37 -23.27 -3.99 -1.10
C GLY A 37 -22.46 -5.27 -0.86
N PRO A 38 -22.12 -6.06 -1.90
CA PRO A 38 -21.48 -7.36 -1.70
C PRO A 38 -20.20 -7.18 -0.86
N SER A 39 -20.17 -7.92 0.26
CA SER A 39 -19.25 -7.78 1.38
C SER A 39 -17.79 -8.00 0.98
N GLY A 40 -17.17 -7.02 0.33
CA GLY A 40 -15.74 -6.96 0.03
C GLY A 40 -14.92 -6.54 1.26
N GLY A 41 -15.16 -7.17 2.40
CA GLY A 41 -14.44 -6.89 3.64
C GLY A 41 -12.94 -7.17 3.53
N LEU A 42 -12.13 -6.55 4.38
CA LEU A 42 -10.70 -6.87 4.48
C LEU A 42 -10.53 -8.33 4.88
N VAL A 43 -9.83 -9.11 4.06
CA VAL A 43 -9.53 -10.52 4.35
C VAL A 43 -8.22 -10.58 5.13
N PRO A 44 -8.21 -11.11 6.38
CA PRO A 44 -6.98 -11.25 7.13
C PRO A 44 -6.06 -12.26 6.47
N GLY A 45 -4.77 -12.07 6.72
CA GLY A 45 -3.70 -12.95 6.32
C GLY A 45 -2.86 -13.38 7.51
N THR A 46 -1.71 -13.98 7.23
CA THR A 46 -0.75 -14.37 8.27
C THR A 46 0.53 -13.55 8.19
N VAL A 47 1.11 -13.25 9.35
CA VAL A 47 2.47 -12.69 9.48
C VAL A 47 3.42 -13.67 10.14
N ALA A 48 3.05 -14.96 10.20
CA ALA A 48 3.90 -16.04 10.68
C ALA A 48 4.98 -16.36 9.65
N VAL A 49 5.98 -15.48 9.57
CA VAL A 49 7.14 -15.59 8.68
C VAL A 49 8.39 -15.22 9.47
N THR A 50 9.45 -16.00 9.27
CA THR A 50 10.79 -15.62 9.73
C THR A 50 11.44 -14.80 8.62
N TRP A 51 11.62 -13.51 8.89
CA TRP A 51 12.25 -12.61 7.93
C TRP A 51 13.75 -12.85 7.85
N MET A 52 14.31 -12.71 6.66
CA MET A 52 15.75 -12.62 6.50
C MET A 52 16.26 -11.34 7.15
N HIS A 53 17.35 -11.48 7.90
CA HIS A 53 17.95 -10.41 8.69
C HIS A 53 19.34 -10.02 8.16
N GLY A 54 19.74 -10.56 7.01
CA GLY A 54 21.09 -10.46 6.45
C GLY A 54 22.08 -11.37 7.18
N SER A 55 23.36 -11.02 7.12
CA SER A 55 24.44 -11.79 7.76
C SER A 55 25.48 -10.87 8.37
N ALA A 56 26.18 -11.37 9.40
CA ALA A 56 27.30 -10.65 10.00
C ALA A 56 28.44 -10.42 8.99
N ASN A 57 28.66 -11.38 8.08
CA ASN A 57 29.55 -11.25 6.95
C ASN A 57 28.76 -11.31 5.64
N CYS A 58 28.53 -10.15 5.02
CA CYS A 58 27.76 -10.07 3.79
C CYS A 58 28.48 -10.67 2.57
N ASN A 59 29.81 -10.78 2.58
CA ASN A 59 30.54 -11.44 1.49
C ASN A 59 30.24 -12.94 1.38
N GLY A 60 29.74 -13.56 2.45
CA GLY A 60 29.33 -14.97 2.48
C GLY A 60 27.81 -15.15 2.57
N ASN A 61 27.02 -14.09 2.43
CA ASN A 61 25.56 -14.21 2.47
C ASN A 61 25.05 -14.87 1.18
N ALA A 62 24.15 -15.82 1.33
CA ALA A 62 23.52 -16.55 0.22
C ALA A 62 22.00 -16.34 0.19
N ASP A 63 21.47 -15.39 0.97
CA ASP A 63 20.06 -15.05 0.94
C ASP A 63 19.73 -14.36 -0.40
N PRO A 64 18.51 -14.53 -0.91
CA PRO A 64 18.09 -13.81 -2.10
C PRO A 64 18.03 -12.30 -1.84
N GLU A 65 18.13 -11.49 -2.89
CA GLU A 65 17.95 -10.04 -2.79
C GLU A 65 16.56 -9.67 -2.21
N LEU A 66 15.55 -10.50 -2.49
CA LEU A 66 14.18 -10.31 -2.03
C LEU A 66 13.59 -11.60 -1.47
N GLN A 67 13.07 -11.53 -0.23
CA GLN A 67 12.17 -12.52 0.32
C GLN A 67 10.74 -12.08 0.09
N VAL A 68 9.93 -12.96 -0.49
CA VAL A 68 8.51 -12.72 -0.74
C VAL A 68 7.67 -13.52 0.25
N HIS A 69 6.74 -12.86 0.93
CA HIS A 69 5.74 -13.48 1.79
C HIS A 69 4.34 -13.14 1.31
N ALA A 70 3.52 -14.15 1.04
CA ALA A 70 2.10 -13.95 0.77
C ALA A 70 1.37 -13.77 2.11
N TYR A 71 0.94 -12.55 2.43
CA TYR A 71 0.10 -12.30 3.61
C TYR A 71 -1.25 -12.99 3.44
N ASN A 72 -1.89 -12.80 2.28
CA ASN A 72 -3.08 -13.50 1.83
C ASN A 72 -3.06 -13.61 0.28
N ALA A 73 -4.18 -13.97 -0.34
CA ALA A 73 -4.28 -14.15 -1.80
C ALA A 73 -4.03 -12.89 -2.64
N THR A 74 -4.20 -11.69 -2.06
CA THR A 74 -4.10 -10.41 -2.79
C THR A 74 -3.07 -9.45 -2.21
N THR A 75 -2.39 -9.81 -1.12
CA THR A 75 -1.40 -8.96 -0.46
C THR A 75 -0.10 -9.72 -0.27
N HIS A 76 0.98 -9.18 -0.82
CA HIS A 76 2.33 -9.70 -0.67
C HIS A 76 3.22 -8.68 0.03
N ILE A 77 4.08 -9.18 0.92
CA ILE A 77 5.07 -8.39 1.66
C ILE A 77 6.43 -8.87 1.19
N LEU A 78 7.24 -7.95 0.69
CA LEU A 78 8.56 -8.20 0.16
C LEU A 78 9.59 -7.57 1.10
N ARG A 79 10.65 -8.29 1.44
CA ARG A 79 11.76 -7.77 2.26
C ARG A 79 13.04 -7.80 1.46
N GLN A 80 13.72 -6.67 1.36
CA GLN A 80 15.06 -6.62 0.76
C GLN A 80 16.14 -7.13 1.69
N ASN A 81 17.17 -7.74 1.12
CA ASN A 81 18.29 -8.27 1.87
C ASN A 81 19.05 -7.13 2.55
N LYS A 82 19.31 -7.30 3.84
CA LYS A 82 20.08 -6.33 4.60
C LYS A 82 21.55 -6.25 4.19
N CYS A 83 22.05 -7.28 3.49
CA CYS A 83 23.36 -7.24 2.88
C CYS A 83 23.42 -6.44 1.58
N ASP A 84 22.28 -6.21 0.90
CA ASP A 84 22.21 -5.37 -0.30
C ASP A 84 21.92 -3.91 0.02
N THR A 85 21.22 -3.64 1.12
CA THR A 85 20.94 -2.30 1.63
C THR A 85 20.83 -2.32 3.15
N PHE A 86 21.48 -1.36 3.83
CA PHE A 86 21.46 -1.29 5.29
C PHE A 86 20.05 -1.12 5.87
N GLU A 87 19.20 -0.34 5.19
CA GLU A 87 17.81 -0.10 5.59
C GLU A 87 16.96 -1.37 5.50
N ALA A 88 17.21 -2.18 4.44
CA ALA A 88 16.47 -3.40 4.16
C ALA A 88 14.95 -3.16 4.15
N PRO A 89 14.43 -2.32 3.25
CA PRO A 89 13.04 -1.89 3.30
C PRO A 89 12.07 -3.05 3.03
N PHE A 90 10.85 -2.85 3.52
CA PHE A 90 9.70 -3.66 3.17
C PHE A 90 8.91 -2.98 2.05
N LEU A 91 8.60 -3.76 1.00
CA LEU A 91 7.73 -3.33 -0.09
C LEU A 91 6.40 -4.09 0.03
N PHE A 92 5.28 -3.44 -0.27
CA PHE A 92 3.96 -4.08 -0.22
C PHE A 92 3.31 -4.09 -1.60
N VAL A 93 2.87 -5.26 -2.04
CA VAL A 93 2.13 -5.42 -3.30
C VAL A 93 0.69 -5.77 -2.98
N LEU A 94 -0.22 -4.86 -3.31
CA LEU A 94 -1.67 -5.04 -3.18
C LEU A 94 -2.27 -5.29 -4.55
N VAL A 95 -2.85 -6.47 -4.75
CA VAL A 95 -3.40 -6.93 -6.02
C VAL A 95 -4.91 -6.72 -6.01
N GLY A 96 -5.37 -5.69 -6.71
CA GLY A 96 -6.78 -5.45 -6.97
C GLY A 96 -7.27 -6.20 -8.21
N THR A 97 -8.57 -6.14 -8.45
CA THR A 97 -9.20 -6.78 -9.62
C THR A 97 -8.87 -6.08 -10.94
N GLN A 98 -8.55 -4.79 -10.92
CA GLN A 98 -8.29 -3.98 -12.11
C GLN A 98 -6.82 -3.53 -12.21
N ARG A 99 -6.15 -3.36 -11.08
CA ARG A 99 -4.81 -2.76 -10.96
C ARG A 99 -4.13 -3.29 -9.71
N ALA A 100 -2.80 -3.24 -9.69
CA ALA A 100 -2.03 -3.44 -8.47
C ALA A 100 -1.41 -2.12 -7.97
N LEU A 101 -1.17 -2.06 -6.67
CA LEU A 101 -0.42 -1.00 -6.00
C LEU A 101 0.85 -1.61 -5.42
N LEU A 102 1.99 -1.03 -5.76
CA LEU A 102 3.25 -1.23 -5.07
C LEU A 102 3.50 -0.03 -4.15
N LEU A 103 3.55 -0.28 -2.85
CA LEU A 103 4.04 0.68 -1.86
C LEU A 103 5.53 0.44 -1.69
N ASP A 104 6.28 1.51 -1.95
CA ASP A 104 7.73 1.59 -2.00
C ASP A 104 8.39 0.91 -3.21
N SER A 105 9.48 1.49 -3.71
CA SER A 105 10.24 0.95 -4.86
C SER A 105 11.42 0.08 -4.45
N GLY A 106 11.78 0.09 -3.17
CA GLY A 106 13.00 -0.54 -2.67
C GLY A 106 14.25 0.30 -2.96
N ALA A 107 15.35 -0.09 -2.33
CA ALA A 107 16.62 0.66 -2.30
C ALA A 107 17.71 0.07 -3.22
N THR A 108 17.39 -0.97 -4.00
CA THR A 108 18.35 -1.60 -4.92
C THR A 108 18.10 -1.14 -6.35
N MET A 109 19.18 -1.02 -7.13
CA MET A 109 19.11 -0.60 -8.54
C MET A 109 19.00 -1.78 -9.52
N THR A 110 18.80 -3.00 -9.01
CA THR A 110 18.66 -4.19 -9.84
C THR A 110 17.25 -4.30 -10.42
N THR A 111 17.03 -5.28 -11.30
CA THR A 111 15.70 -5.57 -11.81
C THR A 111 14.88 -6.51 -10.92
N THR A 112 15.44 -7.04 -9.84
CA THR A 112 14.83 -8.14 -9.06
C THR A 112 13.48 -7.75 -8.46
N ALA A 113 13.37 -6.55 -7.88
CA ALA A 113 12.08 -6.06 -7.37
C ALA A 113 11.04 -5.94 -8.47
N ARG A 114 11.42 -5.34 -9.60
CA ARG A 114 10.55 -5.19 -10.76
C ARG A 114 10.09 -6.54 -11.29
N THR A 115 10.98 -7.49 -11.53
CA THR A 115 10.63 -8.81 -12.08
C THR A 115 9.76 -9.60 -11.11
N THR A 116 10.05 -9.55 -9.81
CA THR A 116 9.25 -10.19 -8.76
C THR A 116 7.83 -9.63 -8.73
N VAL A 117 7.67 -8.31 -8.64
CA VAL A 117 6.35 -7.65 -8.67
C VAL A 117 5.63 -7.98 -9.98
N ARG A 118 6.35 -8.07 -11.10
CA ARG A 118 5.72 -8.44 -12.37
C ARG A 118 5.18 -9.86 -12.38
N GLY A 119 5.91 -10.83 -11.82
CA GLY A 119 5.43 -12.19 -11.63
C GLY A 119 4.18 -12.27 -10.74
N LEU A 120 4.13 -11.47 -9.67
CA LEU A 120 3.02 -11.49 -8.72
C LEU A 120 1.69 -10.98 -9.29
N ILE A 121 1.73 -9.98 -10.16
CA ILE A 121 0.50 -9.28 -10.61
C ILE A 121 0.16 -9.54 -12.10
N GLY A 122 0.95 -10.35 -12.81
CA GLY A 122 0.69 -10.74 -14.19
C GLY A 122 0.65 -9.56 -15.16
N SER A 123 -0.42 -9.38 -15.93
CA SER A 123 -0.58 -8.24 -16.86
C SER A 123 -1.29 -7.03 -16.24
N LEU A 124 -1.59 -7.04 -14.93
CA LEU A 124 -2.29 -5.92 -14.30
C LEU A 124 -1.48 -4.62 -14.41
N PRO A 125 -2.13 -3.48 -14.70
CA PRO A 125 -1.52 -2.17 -14.56
C PRO A 125 -1.01 -1.95 -13.12
N LEU A 126 0.14 -1.31 -12.98
CA LEU A 126 0.79 -1.07 -11.69
C LEU A 126 0.81 0.44 -11.37
N THR A 127 0.32 0.84 -10.19
CA THR A 127 0.71 2.11 -9.55
C THR A 127 1.85 1.84 -8.60
N VAL A 128 2.85 2.72 -8.59
CA VAL A 128 3.88 2.75 -7.57
C VAL A 128 3.70 4.01 -6.73
N ALA A 129 3.81 3.90 -5.42
CA ALA A 129 3.75 5.04 -4.50
C ALA A 129 4.87 4.92 -3.46
N HIS A 130 5.53 6.03 -3.14
CA HIS A 130 6.53 6.11 -2.08
C HIS A 130 6.47 7.52 -1.47
N SER A 131 6.75 7.64 -0.18
CA SER A 131 6.77 8.94 0.52
C SER A 131 8.12 9.64 0.42
N HIS A 132 9.20 8.87 0.29
CA HIS A 132 10.59 9.34 0.22
C HIS A 132 11.44 8.41 -0.65
N ALA A 133 12.70 8.78 -0.88
CA ALA A 133 13.71 7.90 -1.42
C ALA A 133 14.45 7.18 -0.28
N HIS A 134 15.08 6.05 -0.60
CA HIS A 134 16.04 5.39 0.29
C HIS A 134 17.43 6.05 0.21
N GLY A 135 18.22 5.85 1.26
CA GLY A 135 19.54 6.47 1.44
C GLY A 135 20.69 5.78 0.73
#